data_AF-A0A3S4EDQ4-F1
#
_entry.id   AF-A0A3S4EDQ4-F1
#
_cell.length_a   1.000
_cell.length_b   1.000
_cell.length_c   1.000
_cell.angle_alpha   90.00
_cell.angle_beta   90.00
_cell.angle_gamma   90.00
#
_symmetry.space_group_name_H-M   'P 1'
#
loop_
_entity.id
_entity.type
_entity.pdbx_description
1 polymer ?
#
loop_
_entity_poly.entity_id
_entity_poly.type
_entity_poly.pdbx_seq_one_letter_code
_entity_poly.pdbx_strand_id
1 'polypeptide(L)'
;MKSYSQQPLKMSRRRFLTGATALAAAPLLAGLWPKNALAQAISQALPQFVVLRQAQKGILTGAHWGAFEAIVQDGKMIGVQPIKDDPYPNDLITMAPYQVHAENRIKYPMVRKSWLEGGPR
;
A
#
# COMPACT_ATOMS: atom_id res chain seq x y z
N MET A 1 17.42 19.77 6.79
CA MET A 1 17.26 18.78 5.70
C MET A 1 18.23 17.61 5.95
N LYS A 2 17.74 16.44 6.37
CA LYS A 2 18.57 15.22 6.45
C LYS A 2 18.61 14.60 5.06
N SER A 3 19.80 14.53 4.46
CA SER A 3 20.01 13.86 3.18
C SER A 3 19.64 12.37 3.30
N TYR A 4 18.67 11.90 2.52
CA TYR A 4 18.29 10.50 2.48
C TYR A 4 19.34 9.75 1.65
N SER A 5 20.36 9.20 2.31
CA SER A 5 21.34 8.34 1.63
C SER A 5 20.68 6.98 1.36
N GLN A 6 20.15 6.79 0.15
CA GLN A 6 19.80 5.46 -0.34
C GLN A 6 21.10 4.65 -0.41
N GLN A 7 21.34 3.75 0.55
CA GLN A 7 22.45 2.82 0.42
C GLN A 7 22.10 1.81 -0.68
N PRO A 8 22.86 1.75 -1.79
CA PRO A 8 22.59 0.76 -2.82
C PRO A 8 22.76 -0.64 -2.22
N LEU A 9 21.83 -1.55 -2.53
CA LEU A 9 21.95 -2.96 -2.19
C LEU A 9 23.29 -3.47 -2.76
N LYS A 10 24.30 -3.65 -1.89
CA LYS A 10 25.59 -4.23 -2.29
C LYS A 10 25.38 -5.71 -2.64
N MET A 11 25.20 -5.99 -3.92
CA MET A 11 25.12 -7.35 -4.43
C MET A 11 26.51 -7.94 -4.65
N SER A 12 26.82 -9.02 -3.93
CA SER A 12 28.05 -9.79 -4.14
C SER A 12 27.76 -11.02 -4.99
N ARG A 13 28.73 -11.45 -5.80
CA ARG A 13 28.62 -12.67 -6.62
C ARG A 13 28.19 -13.89 -5.80
N ARG A 14 28.71 -14.00 -4.57
CA ARG A 14 28.32 -15.06 -3.62
C ARG A 14 26.84 -14.98 -3.26
N ARG A 15 26.34 -13.80 -2.88
CA ARG A 15 24.91 -13.61 -2.56
C ARG A 15 24.01 -13.89 -3.76
N PHE A 16 24.44 -13.48 -4.95
CA PHE A 16 23.72 -13.75 -6.19
C PHE A 16 23.65 -15.25 -6.50
N LEU A 17 24.79 -15.95 -6.48
CA LEU A 17 24.84 -17.39 -6.76
C LEU A 17 24.05 -18.19 -5.71
N THR A 18 24.16 -17.83 -4.43
CA THR A 18 23.37 -18.46 -3.35
C THR A 18 21.88 -18.22 -3.53
N GLY A 19 21.45 -17.00 -3.88
CA GLY A 19 20.05 -16.70 -4.15
C GLY A 19 19.51 -17.46 -5.38
N ALA A 20 20.28 -17.50 -6.46
CA ALA A 20 19.91 -18.19 -7.70
C ALA A 20 19.78 -19.71 -7.50
N THR A 21 20.73 -20.33 -6.79
CA THR A 21 20.65 -21.77 -6.44
C THR A 21 19.49 -22.07 -5.50
N ALA A 22 19.23 -21.22 -4.50
CA ALA A 22 18.09 -21.40 -3.60
C ALA A 22 16.74 -21.34 -4.34
N LEU A 23 16.57 -20.41 -5.29
CA LEU A 23 15.35 -20.32 -6.11
C LEU A 23 15.20 -21.51 -7.06
N ALA A 24 16.30 -21.98 -7.67
CA ALA A 24 16.29 -23.14 -8.56
C ALA A 24 15.98 -24.46 -7.82
N ALA A 25 16.39 -24.59 -6.56
CA ALA A 25 16.13 -25.77 -5.74
C ALA A 25 14.75 -25.74 -5.04
N ALA A 26 14.09 -24.58 -4.97
CA ALA A 26 12.81 -24.42 -4.28
C ALA A 26 11.69 -25.38 -4.76
N PRO A 27 11.51 -25.64 -6.08
CA PRO A 27 10.48 -26.57 -6.56
C PRO A 27 10.72 -28.02 -6.13
N LEU A 28 11.99 -28.44 -5.99
CA LEU A 28 12.37 -29.80 -5.58
C LEU A 28 12.05 -30.07 -4.11
N LEU A 29 12.03 -29.02 -3.28
CA LEU A 29 11.78 -29.10 -1.84
C LEU A 29 10.35 -28.65 -1.47
N ALA A 30 9.58 -28.10 -2.41
CA ALA A 30 8.25 -27.54 -2.18
C ALA A 30 7.24 -28.58 -1.64
N GLY A 31 7.41 -29.86 -1.96
CA GLY A 31 6.57 -30.95 -1.46
C GLY A 31 6.86 -31.39 -0.02
N LEU A 32 8.01 -31.01 0.54
CA LEU A 32 8.46 -31.38 1.89
C LEU A 32 8.20 -30.28 2.92
N TRP A 33 7.76 -29.11 2.47
CA TRP A 33 7.65 -27.92 3.31
C TRP A 33 6.20 -27.71 3.78
N PRO A 34 5.94 -27.60 5.10
CA PRO A 34 4.61 -27.25 5.57
C PRO A 34 4.23 -25.87 5.05
N LYS A 35 3.04 -25.73 4.46
CA LYS A 35 2.55 -24.48 3.83
C LYS A 35 2.70 -23.24 4.73
N ASN A 36 2.58 -23.45 6.04
CA ASN A 36 2.69 -22.43 7.08
C ASN A 36 4.12 -21.85 7.18
N ALA A 37 5.14 -22.69 7.00
CA ALA A 37 6.52 -22.25 7.05
C ALA A 37 6.89 -21.45 5.79
N LEU A 38 6.21 -21.67 4.65
CA LEU A 38 6.47 -20.92 3.40
C LEU A 38 5.87 -19.53 3.55
N ALA A 39 4.63 -19.45 4.05
CA ALA A 39 4.00 -18.20 4.42
C ALA A 39 4.84 -17.41 5.43
N GLN A 40 5.43 -18.08 6.43
CA GLN A 40 6.32 -17.47 7.41
C GLN A 40 7.61 -16.93 6.77
N ALA A 41 8.26 -17.72 5.91
CA ALA A 41 9.49 -17.32 5.22
C ALA A 41 9.25 -16.13 4.27
N ILE A 42 8.13 -16.16 3.51
CA ILE A 42 7.70 -15.03 2.68
C ILE A 42 7.47 -13.80 3.56
N SER A 43 6.74 -13.93 4.67
CA SER A 43 6.47 -12.82 5.60
C SER A 43 7.75 -12.21 6.17
N GLN A 44 8.78 -13.01 6.46
CA GLN A 44 10.08 -12.53 6.92
C GLN A 44 10.93 -11.88 5.81
N ALA A 45 10.75 -12.31 4.55
CA ALA A 45 11.46 -11.77 3.40
C ALA A 45 10.78 -10.52 2.80
N LEU A 46 9.47 -10.35 2.96
CA LEU A 46 8.70 -9.21 2.42
C LEU A 46 9.28 -7.82 2.79
N PRO A 47 9.72 -7.55 4.04
CA PRO A 47 10.30 -6.25 4.40
C PRO A 47 11.57 -5.86 3.62
N GLN A 48 12.25 -6.85 3.02
CA GLN A 48 13.44 -6.65 2.18
C GLN A 48 13.07 -6.03 0.83
N PHE A 49 11.82 -6.23 0.38
CA PHE A 49 11.29 -5.66 -0.85
C PHE A 49 10.58 -4.35 -0.52
N VAL A 50 11.25 -3.22 -0.78
CA VAL A 50 10.70 -1.88 -0.51
C VAL A 50 9.32 -1.68 -1.16
N VAL A 51 9.10 -2.28 -2.33
CA VAL A 51 7.82 -2.23 -3.08
C VAL A 51 6.69 -3.00 -2.37
N LEU A 52 7.01 -3.96 -1.49
CA LEU A 52 6.05 -4.81 -0.79
C LEU A 52 5.94 -4.47 0.71
N ARG A 53 6.44 -3.31 1.14
CA ARG A 53 6.32 -2.90 2.54
C ARG A 53 4.85 -2.70 2.89
N GLN A 54 4.41 -3.46 3.89
CA GLN A 54 3.10 -3.27 4.49
C GLN A 54 3.06 -1.95 5.26
N ALA A 55 1.86 -1.36 5.33
CA ALA A 55 1.62 -0.22 6.20
C ALA A 55 1.95 -0.57 7.66
N GLN A 56 2.51 0.38 8.38
CA GLN A 56 3.00 0.17 9.74
C GLN A 56 1.93 0.41 10.80
N LYS A 57 1.09 1.43 10.59
CA LYS A 57 0.05 1.84 11.57
C LYS A 57 -1.34 1.87 10.97
N GLY A 58 -1.48 2.07 9.66
CA GLY A 58 -2.78 2.17 8.99
C GLY A 58 -2.98 1.16 7.86
N ILE A 59 -3.94 1.46 7.00
CA ILE A 59 -4.16 0.74 5.74
C ILE A 59 -3.41 1.48 4.63
N LEU A 60 -2.53 0.79 3.92
CA LEU A 60 -1.78 1.39 2.81
C LEU A 60 -2.71 1.75 1.65
N THR A 61 -2.68 3.00 1.21
CA THR A 61 -3.47 3.50 0.08
C THR A 61 -2.76 4.68 -0.58
N GLY A 62 -3.39 5.31 -1.57
CA GLY A 62 -2.85 6.48 -2.23
C GLY A 62 -3.90 7.27 -3.00
N ALA A 63 -3.53 8.51 -3.31
CA ALA A 63 -4.28 9.42 -4.17
C ALA A 63 -3.30 10.16 -5.08
N HIS A 64 -3.80 11.08 -5.90
CA HIS A 64 -2.96 11.86 -6.82
C HIS A 64 -1.93 12.76 -6.11
N TRP A 65 -2.07 12.98 -4.79
CA TRP A 65 -1.10 13.72 -3.97
C TRP A 65 -0.05 12.84 -3.27
N GLY A 66 -0.07 11.52 -3.48
CA GLY A 66 0.90 10.59 -2.91
C GLY A 66 0.29 9.38 -2.20
N ALA A 67 1.18 8.50 -1.72
CA ALA A 67 0.83 7.31 -0.94
C ALA A 67 0.82 7.64 0.56
N PHE A 68 -0.13 7.08 1.29
CA PHE A 68 -0.29 7.31 2.72
C PHE A 68 -0.95 6.11 3.39
N GLU A 69 -0.86 6.05 4.71
CA GLU A 69 -1.57 5.06 5.52
C GLU A 69 -2.82 5.69 6.12
N ALA A 70 -3.98 5.13 5.83
CA ALA A 70 -5.26 5.54 6.42
C ALA A 70 -5.40 4.99 7.84
N ILE A 71 -5.65 5.85 8.81
CA ILE A 71 -5.92 5.48 10.20
C ILE A 71 -7.44 5.35 10.36
N VAL A 72 -7.90 4.13 10.62
CA VAL A 72 -9.31 3.79 10.70
C VAL A 72 -9.64 3.34 12.13
N GLN A 73 -10.68 3.91 12.71
CA GLN A 73 -11.25 3.54 14.00
C GLN A 73 -12.76 3.41 13.85
N ASP A 74 -13.35 2.34 14.39
CA ASP A 74 -14.79 2.06 14.34
C ASP A 74 -15.39 2.13 12.92
N GLY A 75 -14.63 1.66 11.92
CA GLY A 75 -15.02 1.67 10.52
C GLY A 75 -14.96 3.04 9.84
N LYS A 76 -14.45 4.07 10.52
CA LYS A 76 -14.32 5.44 10.01
C LYS A 76 -12.87 5.85 9.86
N MET A 77 -12.53 6.52 8.75
CA MET A 77 -11.21 7.13 8.59
C MET A 77 -11.15 8.37 9.48
N ILE A 78 -10.25 8.36 10.47
CA ILE A 78 -10.08 9.45 11.44
C ILE A 78 -8.83 10.29 11.16
N GLY A 79 -7.91 9.76 10.37
CA GLY A 79 -6.63 10.40 10.10
C GLY A 79 -5.85 9.68 9.01
N VAL A 80 -4.71 10.26 8.67
CA VAL A 80 -3.73 9.64 7.78
C VAL A 80 -2.32 9.93 8.28
N GLN A 81 -1.36 9.15 7.79
CA GLN A 81 0.05 9.48 7.93
C GLN A 81 0.80 9.19 6.62
N PRO A 82 1.87 9.93 6.30
CA PRO A 82 2.69 9.60 5.15
C PRO A 82 3.33 8.22 5.29
N ILE A 83 3.60 7.56 4.16
CA ILE A 83 4.42 6.36 4.19
C ILE A 83 5.86 6.72 4.58
N LYS A 84 6.54 5.82 5.28
CA LYS A 84 7.92 6.04 5.78
C LYS A 84 8.93 6.32 4.66
N ASP A 85 8.68 5.78 3.47
CA ASP A 85 9.58 5.87 2.33
C ASP A 85 9.35 7.11 1.45
N ASP A 86 8.35 7.94 1.77
CA ASP A 86 8.14 9.21 1.08
C ASP A 86 9.15 10.26 1.60
N PRO A 87 10.10 10.71 0.77
CA PRO A 87 11.10 11.70 1.19
C PRO A 87 10.53 13.11 1.33
N TYR A 88 9.38 13.40 0.69
CA TYR A 88 8.77 14.73 0.64
C TYR A 88 7.25 14.61 0.77
N PRO A 89 6.76 14.19 1.95
CA PRO A 89 5.35 13.96 2.16
C PRO A 89 4.52 15.23 1.93
N ASN A 90 3.41 15.08 1.23
CA ASN A 90 2.51 16.17 0.91
C ASN A 90 1.47 16.37 2.02
N ASP A 91 1.38 17.57 2.59
CA ASP A 91 0.43 17.89 3.67
C ASP A 91 -1.04 17.70 3.25
N LEU A 92 -1.35 17.75 1.94
CA LEU A 92 -2.71 17.56 1.43
C LEU A 92 -3.29 16.18 1.74
N ILE A 93 -2.47 15.17 2.06
CA ILE A 93 -2.99 13.86 2.48
C ILE A 93 -3.89 13.99 3.71
N THR A 94 -3.62 14.96 4.59
CA THR A 94 -4.39 15.20 5.83
C THR A 94 -5.86 15.55 5.56
N MET A 95 -6.20 15.94 4.33
CA MET A 95 -7.57 16.22 3.91
C MET A 95 -8.40 14.98 3.60
N ALA A 96 -7.79 13.80 3.43
CA ALA A 96 -8.50 12.59 3.02
C ALA A 96 -9.70 12.23 3.94
N PRO A 97 -9.59 12.24 5.28
CA PRO A 97 -10.73 11.97 6.17
C PRO A 97 -11.89 12.96 5.99
N TYR A 98 -11.57 14.25 5.76
CA TYR A 98 -12.57 15.30 5.55
C TYR A 98 -13.28 15.16 4.21
N GLN A 99 -12.58 14.73 3.15
CA GLN A 99 -13.18 14.51 1.83
C GLN A 99 -14.15 13.33 1.83
N VAL A 100 -13.77 12.20 2.43
CA VAL A 100 -14.63 10.99 2.44
C VAL A 100 -15.85 11.16 3.35
N HIS A 101 -15.78 12.04 4.35
CA HIS A 101 -16.85 12.33 5.31
C HIS A 101 -17.47 13.73 5.15
N ALA A 102 -17.28 14.40 4.02
CA ALA A 102 -17.78 15.76 3.78
C ALA A 102 -19.32 15.83 3.83
N GLU A 103 -19.85 16.95 4.33
CA GLU A 103 -21.31 17.17 4.46
C GLU A 103 -22.03 17.18 3.11
N ASN A 104 -21.34 17.63 2.05
CA ASN A 104 -21.85 17.69 0.69
C ASN A 104 -21.69 16.36 -0.10
N ARG A 105 -21.42 15.24 0.59
CA ARG A 105 -21.31 13.93 -0.04
C ARG A 105 -22.65 13.51 -0.66
N ILE A 106 -22.64 13.17 -1.95
CA ILE A 106 -23.79 12.60 -2.66
C ILE A 106 -24.15 11.24 -2.03
N LYS A 107 -25.36 11.14 -1.47
CA LYS A 107 -25.82 9.96 -0.70
C LYS A 107 -26.58 8.93 -1.54
N TYR A 108 -27.27 9.39 -2.59
CA TYR A 108 -28.18 8.57 -3.38
C TYR A 108 -28.06 8.91 -4.87
N PRO A 109 -28.39 7.97 -5.76
CA PRO A 109 -28.61 8.28 -7.17
C PRO A 109 -29.74 9.33 -7.29
N MET A 110 -29.55 10.33 -8.13
CA MET A 110 -30.52 11.40 -8.37
C MET A 110 -30.68 11.63 -9.87
N VAL A 111 -31.87 12.03 -10.30
CA VAL A 111 -32.16 12.38 -11.69
C VAL A 111 -32.75 13.78 -11.73
N ARG A 112 -32.30 14.61 -12.68
CA ARG A 112 -32.89 15.94 -12.90
C ARG A 112 -34.37 15.80 -13.26
N LYS A 113 -35.26 16.54 -12.59
CA LYS A 113 -36.73 16.46 -12.75
C LYS A 113 -37.18 16.42 -14.22
N SER A 114 -36.74 17.37 -15.05
CA SER A 114 -37.15 17.43 -16.46
C SER A 114 -36.70 16.22 -17.29
N TRP A 115 -35.60 15.57 -16.93
CA TRP A 115 -35.13 14.35 -17.58
C TRP A 115 -35.96 13.15 -17.11
N LEU A 116 -36.26 13.07 -15.81
CA LEU A 116 -37.10 12.03 -15.24
C LEU A 116 -38.52 12.04 -15.83
N GLU A 117 -39.07 13.23 -16.05
CA GLU A 117 -40.44 13.41 -16.56
C GLU A 117 -40.52 13.43 -18.09
N GLY A 118 -39.49 13.94 -18.79
CA GLY A 118 -39.57 14.28 -20.22
C GLY A 118 -38.58 13.58 -21.14
N GLY A 119 -37.66 12.77 -20.60
CA GLY A 119 -36.65 12.05 -21.38
C GLY A 119 -35.67 12.96 -22.14
N PRO A 120 -34.83 12.37 -23.02
CA PRO A 120 -34.02 13.12 -23.97
C PRO A 120 -34.91 13.87 -24.95
N ARG A 121 -34.69 15.18 -25.08
CA ARG A 121 -35.19 16.00 -26.19
C ARG A 121 -34.03 16.41 -27.07
#